data_AF-A0A1Q3DJR1-F1
#
_entry.id   AF-A0A1Q3DJR1-F1
#
_cell.length_a   1.000
_cell.length_b   1.000
_cell.length_c   1.000
_cell.angle_alpha   90.00
_cell.angle_beta   90.00
_cell.angle_gamma   90.00
#
_symmetry.space_group_name_H-M   'P 1'
#
loop_
_entity.id
_entity.type
_entity.pdbx_description
1 polymer ?
#
loop_
_entity_poly.entity_id
_entity_poly.type
_entity_poly.pdbx_seq_one_letter_code
_entity_poly.pdbx_strand_id
1 'polypeptide(L)'
;LPAAKVREVLTRKWGQVGPFSFHTVSNGVFLIKFDNGQTRDWVMDNGPWDIWGYHLALRKWNKGMSLKLEECSSIPVWVKLSNVPVHLWTKLGLSYIASVLGKPL
;
A
#
# COMPACT_ATOMS: atom_id res chain seq x y z
N LEU A 1 -10.48 -13.07 1.93
CA LEU A 1 -11.39 -11.97 2.36
C LEU A 1 -12.51 -11.82 1.34
N PRO A 2 -13.79 -11.72 1.73
CA PRO A 2 -14.89 -11.54 0.78
C PRO A 2 -14.77 -10.22 0.02
N ALA A 3 -14.81 -10.27 -1.32
CA ALA A 3 -14.57 -9.11 -2.18
C ALA A 3 -15.52 -7.93 -1.92
N ALA A 4 -16.81 -8.20 -1.65
CA ALA A 4 -17.80 -7.17 -1.38
C ALA A 4 -17.45 -6.33 -0.14
N LYS A 5 -17.00 -6.99 0.94
CA LYS A 5 -16.61 -6.35 2.19
C LYS A 5 -15.34 -5.52 2.03
N VAL A 6 -14.36 -6.04 1.27
CA VAL A 6 -13.14 -5.29 0.93
C VAL A 6 -13.50 -4.04 0.13
N ARG A 7 -14.31 -4.18 -0.92
CA ARG A 7 -14.76 -3.05 -1.73
C ARG A 7 -15.44 -1.97 -0.88
N GLU A 8 -16.35 -2.35 0.00
CA GLU A 8 -17.05 -1.41 0.88
C GLU A 8 -16.08 -0.60 1.75
N VAL A 9 -15.14 -1.28 2.43
CA VAL A 9 -14.16 -0.60 3.30
C VAL A 9 -13.24 0.31 2.49
N LEU A 10 -12.78 -0.13 1.32
CA LEU A 10 -11.92 0.67 0.45
C LEU A 10 -12.68 1.88 -0.13
N THR A 11 -13.95 1.73 -0.49
CA THR A 11 -14.77 2.87 -0.94
C THR A 11 -14.92 3.91 0.16
N ARG A 12 -15.10 3.48 1.42
CA ARG A 12 -15.17 4.41 2.56
C ARG A 12 -13.83 5.13 2.80
N LYS A 13 -12.70 4.41 2.71
CA LYS A 13 -11.37 4.96 3.01
C LYS A 13 -10.79 5.81 1.87
N TRP A 14 -10.89 5.32 0.64
CA TRP A 14 -10.22 5.92 -0.52
C TRP A 14 -11.16 6.72 -1.41
N GLY A 15 -12.47 6.52 -1.31
CA GLY A 15 -13.46 7.25 -2.11
C GLY A 15 -13.45 8.77 -1.83
N GLN A 16 -13.00 9.19 -0.65
CA GLN A 16 -12.80 10.61 -0.32
C GLN A 16 -11.56 11.21 -1.01
N VAL A 17 -10.57 10.38 -1.35
CA VAL A 17 -9.33 10.81 -2.01
C VAL A 17 -9.55 10.92 -3.52
N GLY A 18 -10.42 10.08 -4.08
CA GLY A 18 -10.84 10.16 -5.47
C GLY A 18 -11.58 8.92 -5.96
N PRO A 19 -12.17 9.00 -7.17
CA PRO A 19 -12.84 7.87 -7.79
C PRO A 19 -11.82 6.77 -8.15
N PHE A 20 -12.28 5.53 -8.04
CA PHE A 20 -11.52 4.36 -8.46
C PHE A 20 -12.46 3.23 -8.86
N SER A 21 -11.94 2.32 -9.70
CA SER A 21 -12.60 1.06 -10.01
C SER A 21 -11.95 -0.10 -9.28
N PHE A 22 -12.77 -1.05 -8.84
CA PHE A 22 -12.37 -2.22 -8.06
C PHE A 22 -12.66 -3.49 -8.84
N HIS A 23 -11.63 -4.32 -9.05
CA HIS A 23 -11.72 -5.57 -9.78
C HIS A 23 -11.16 -6.70 -8.91
N THR A 24 -11.86 -7.83 -8.85
CA THR A 24 -11.37 -9.03 -8.15
C THR A 24 -10.67 -9.92 -9.16
N VAL A 25 -9.41 -10.28 -8.90
CA VAL A 25 -8.64 -11.15 -9.80
C VAL A 25 -8.71 -12.60 -9.32
N SER A 26 -8.49 -12.82 -8.03
CA SER A 26 -8.55 -14.12 -7.39
C SER A 26 -8.86 -13.96 -5.90
N ASN A 27 -8.98 -15.06 -5.16
CA ASN A 27 -9.31 -14.99 -3.74
C ASN A 27 -8.20 -14.26 -2.96
N GLY A 28 -8.52 -13.06 -2.45
CA GLY A 28 -7.58 -12.22 -1.71
C GLY A 28 -6.67 -11.32 -2.57
N VAL A 29 -6.81 -11.34 -3.90
CA VAL A 29 -6.09 -10.43 -4.80
C VAL A 29 -7.06 -9.53 -5.54
N PHE A 30 -6.83 -8.23 -5.42
CA PHE A 30 -7.69 -7.18 -5.95
C PHE A 30 -6.86 -6.22 -6.80
N LEU A 31 -7.43 -5.76 -7.91
CA LEU A 31 -6.86 -4.73 -8.77
C LEU A 31 -7.68 -3.46 -8.61
N ILE A 32 -6.99 -2.36 -8.34
CA ILE A 32 -7.61 -1.05 -8.13
C ILE A 32 -7.01 -0.06 -9.11
N LYS A 33 -7.88 0.51 -9.94
CA LYS A 33 -7.50 1.50 -10.94
C LYS A 33 -8.07 2.85 -10.52
N PHE A 34 -7.17 3.78 -10.25
CA PHE A 34 -7.47 5.18 -9.99
C PHE A 34 -7.45 5.96 -11.30
N ASP A 35 -8.30 6.99 -11.40
CA ASP A 35 -8.35 7.86 -12.57
C ASP A 35 -7.22 8.90 -12.56
N ASN A 36 -6.68 9.22 -11.38
CA ASN A 36 -5.58 10.16 -11.19
C ASN A 36 -4.37 9.47 -10.53
N GLY A 37 -3.18 9.69 -11.11
CA GLY A 37 -1.91 9.23 -10.56
C GLY A 37 -1.61 9.80 -9.17
N GLN A 38 -2.03 11.03 -8.88
CA GLN A 38 -1.85 11.65 -7.56
C GLN A 38 -2.68 10.94 -6.49
N THR A 39 -3.94 10.58 -6.80
CA THR A 39 -4.79 9.80 -5.88
C THR A 39 -4.17 8.44 -5.60
N ARG A 40 -3.63 7.76 -6.63
CA ARG A 40 -2.89 6.51 -6.45
C ARG A 40 -1.70 6.69 -5.51
N ASP A 41 -0.86 7.69 -5.77
CA ASP A 41 0.36 7.91 -4.98
C ASP A 41 0.04 8.29 -3.53
N TRP A 42 -0.98 9.13 -3.31
CA TRP A 42 -1.47 9.43 -1.97
C TRP A 42 -1.91 8.18 -1.21
N VAL A 43 -2.66 7.27 -1.85
CA VAL A 43 -3.07 5.99 -1.22
C VAL A 43 -1.88 5.11 -0.90
N MET A 44 -0.85 5.08 -1.76
CA MET A 44 0.38 4.31 -1.50
C MET A 44 1.17 4.89 -0.32
N ASP A 45 1.25 6.21 -0.20
CA ASP A 45 2.10 6.90 0.77
C ASP A 45 1.44 7.04 2.15
N ASN A 46 0.10 7.04 2.23
CA ASN A 46 -0.66 7.26 3.47
C ASN A 46 -1.22 5.97 4.11
N GLY A 47 -0.63 4.81 3.81
CA GLY A 47 -0.91 3.56 4.54
C GLY A 47 -0.30 3.54 5.96
N PRO A 48 -0.49 2.46 6.74
CA PRO A 48 -0.98 1.13 6.37
C PRO A 48 -2.51 1.05 6.25
N TRP A 49 -3.00 0.10 5.46
CA TRP A 49 -4.42 -0.09 5.22
C TRP A 49 -4.94 -1.40 5.79
N ASP A 50 -5.63 -1.29 6.92
CA ASP A 50 -6.14 -2.48 7.62
C ASP A 50 -7.61 -2.70 7.32
N ILE A 51 -7.97 -3.94 7.03
CA ILE A 51 -9.35 -4.38 6.86
C ILE A 51 -9.59 -5.52 7.84
N TRP A 52 -10.30 -5.22 8.93
CA TRP A 52 -10.75 -6.21 9.93
C TRP A 52 -9.61 -7.08 10.48
N GLY A 53 -8.50 -6.45 10.85
CA GLY A 53 -7.33 -7.13 11.40
C GLY A 53 -6.38 -7.73 10.34
N TYR A 54 -6.70 -7.61 9.06
CA TYR A 54 -5.79 -7.98 7.96
C TYR A 54 -5.13 -6.75 7.36
N HIS A 55 -3.79 -6.75 7.33
CA HIS A 55 -3.00 -5.74 6.63
C HIS A 55 -3.09 -5.94 5.12
N LEU A 56 -3.42 -4.89 4.38
CA LEU A 56 -3.36 -4.91 2.92
C LEU A 56 -1.94 -4.66 2.42
N ALA A 57 -1.45 -5.58 1.61
CA ALA A 57 -0.26 -5.39 0.80
C ALA A 57 -0.61 -4.59 -0.47
N LEU A 58 -0.10 -3.37 -0.59
CA LEU A 58 -0.27 -2.55 -1.80
C LEU A 58 0.99 -2.60 -2.66
N ARG A 59 0.81 -2.74 -3.97
CA ARG A 59 1.92 -2.69 -4.94
C ARG A 59 1.45 -2.02 -6.22
N LYS A 60 2.29 -1.13 -6.77
CA LYS A 60 2.06 -0.54 -8.09
C LYS A 60 2.07 -1.66 -9.14
N TRP A 61 1.00 -1.75 -9.91
CA TRP A 61 0.89 -2.74 -10.99
C TRP A 61 1.84 -2.40 -12.12
N ASN A 62 2.54 -3.41 -12.63
CA ASN A 62 3.42 -3.33 -13.79
C ASN A 62 3.03 -4.41 -14.81
N LYS A 63 3.22 -4.13 -16.10
CA LYS A 63 2.99 -5.11 -17.17
C LYS A 63 3.87 -6.36 -16.94
N GLY A 64 3.28 -7.55 -17.00
CA GLY A 64 3.96 -8.82 -16.75
C GLY A 64 4.06 -9.21 -15.27
N MET A 65 3.53 -8.40 -14.35
CA MET A 65 3.44 -8.78 -12.94
C MET A 65 2.40 -9.88 -12.75
N SER A 66 2.77 -10.92 -12.01
CA SER A 66 1.83 -11.95 -11.59
C SER A 66 0.79 -11.40 -10.62
N LEU A 67 -0.47 -11.77 -10.83
CA LEU A 67 -1.60 -11.42 -9.98
C LEU A 67 -1.94 -12.56 -9.00
N LYS A 68 -0.99 -13.46 -8.76
CA LYS A 68 -1.10 -14.52 -7.76
C LYS A 68 -0.38 -14.09 -6.48
N LEU A 69 -1.03 -14.34 -5.35
CA LEU A 69 -0.47 -14.04 -4.03
C LEU A 69 0.83 -14.82 -3.78
N GLU A 70 0.89 -16.07 -4.26
CA GLU A 70 2.01 -17.01 -4.09
C GLU A 70 3.31 -16.55 -4.77
N GLU A 71 3.23 -15.68 -5.77
CA GLU A 71 4.38 -15.16 -6.50
C GLU A 71 4.84 -13.78 -5.96
N CYS A 72 4.27 -13.34 -4.83
CA CYS A 72 4.66 -12.11 -4.15
C CYS A 72 5.92 -12.34 -3.29
N SER A 73 7.10 -12.09 -3.87
CA SER A 73 8.39 -12.28 -3.18
C SER A 73 8.73 -11.18 -2.15
N SER A 74 8.09 -10.02 -2.25
CA SER A 74 8.30 -8.89 -1.33
C SER A 74 7.08 -7.99 -1.28
N ILE A 75 6.83 -7.40 -0.10
CA ILE A 75 5.71 -6.51 0.17
C ILE A 75 6.26 -5.26 0.87
N PRO A 76 5.88 -4.05 0.45
CA PRO A 76 6.20 -2.85 1.20
C PRO A 76 5.43 -2.84 2.52
N VAL A 77 6.13 -2.56 3.62
CA VAL A 77 5.54 -2.44 4.95
C VAL A 77 5.75 -1.03 5.48
N TRP A 78 4.74 -0.51 6.18
CA TRP A 78 4.84 0.79 6.83
C TRP A 78 5.47 0.63 8.20
N VAL A 79 6.54 1.39 8.45
CA VAL A 79 7.27 1.37 9.72
C VAL A 79 7.13 2.72 10.39
N LYS A 80 6.77 2.70 11.68
CA LYS A 80 6.77 3.90 12.52
C LYS A 80 8.11 4.00 13.26
N LEU A 81 8.95 4.94 12.84
CA LEU A 81 10.17 5.29 13.57
C LEU A 81 9.81 6.22 14.74
N SER A 82 10.26 5.89 15.94
CA SER A 82 10.02 6.68 17.16
C SER A 82 11.34 7.15 17.74
N ASN A 83 11.35 8.30 18.41
CA ASN A 83 12.55 8.89 19.04
C ASN A 83 13.72 9.14 18.07
N VAL A 84 13.43 9.46 16.80
CA VAL A 84 14.46 9.82 15.82
C VAL A 84 15.03 11.20 16.16
N PRO A 85 16.36 11.35 16.33
CA PRO A 85 16.98 12.65 16.55
C PRO A 85 16.68 13.64 15.42
N VAL A 86 16.40 14.91 15.76
CA VAL A 86 15.93 15.91 14.78
C VAL A 86 16.90 16.12 13.61
N HIS A 87 18.21 15.95 13.82
CA HIS A 87 19.21 16.08 12.77
C HIS A 87 19.15 14.96 11.70
N LEU A 88 18.47 13.84 11.99
CA LEU A 88 18.22 12.74 11.05
C LEU A 88 16.87 12.86 10.34
N TRP A 89 16.08 13.92 10.58
CA TRP A 89 14.78 14.16 9.92
C TRP A 89 14.95 14.70 8.49
N THR A 90 15.82 14.04 7.73
CA THR A 90 16.03 14.29 6.31
C THR A 90 15.72 13.01 5.56
N LYS A 91 15.43 13.11 4.25
CA LYS A 91 15.23 11.92 3.40
C LYS A 91 16.39 10.94 3.56
N LEU A 92 17.62 11.44 3.50
CA LEU A 92 18.83 10.63 3.64
C LEU A 92 18.95 9.99 5.03
N GLY A 93 18.71 10.75 6.10
CA GLY A 93 18.79 10.25 7.48
C GLY A 93 17.76 9.18 7.78
N LEU A 94 16.50 9.40 7.37
CA LEU A 94 15.42 8.41 7.55
C LEU A 94 15.65 7.18 6.68
N SER A 95 16.09 7.33 5.43
CA SER A 95 16.46 6.19 4.58
C SER A 95 17.62 5.39 5.18
N TYR A 96 18.61 6.05 5.77
CA TYR A 96 19.72 5.37 6.44
C TYR A 96 19.24 4.50 7.62
N ILE A 97 18.38 5.04 8.50
CA ILE A 97 17.80 4.27 9.61
C ILE A 97 16.95 3.10 9.07
N ALA A 98 16.06 3.37 8.11
CA ALA A 98 15.18 2.36 7.54
C ALA A 98 15.95 1.25 6.79
N SER A 99 17.17 1.53 6.32
CA SER A 99 18.00 0.57 5.60
C SER A 99 18.42 -0.64 6.46
N VAL A 100 18.41 -0.50 7.79
CA VAL A 100 18.65 -1.61 8.73
C VAL A 100 17.51 -2.63 8.69
N LEU A 101 16.29 -2.19 8.38
CA LEU A 101 15.10 -3.07 8.34
C LEU A 101 14.90 -3.70 6.96
N GLY A 102 15.45 -3.11 5.90
CA GLY A 102 15.28 -3.60 4.54
C GLY A 102 15.64 -2.54 3.51
N LYS A 103 14.96 -2.55 2.36
CA LYS A 103 15.16 -1.55 1.31
C LYS A 103 14.14 -0.42 1.47
N PRO A 104 14.55 0.81 1.84
CA PRO A 104 13.66 1.96 1.88
C PRO A 104 13.09 2.26 0.48
N LEU A 105 11.87 2.79 0.43
CA LEU A 105 11.19 3.21 -0.80
C LEU A 105 11.61 4.61 -1.26
#